data_AF-A0A1I4TX90-F1
#
_entry.id   AF-A0A1I4TX90-F1
#
_cell.length_a   1.000
_cell.length_b   1.000
_cell.length_c   1.000
_cell.angle_alpha   90.00
_cell.angle_beta   90.00
_cell.angle_gamma   90.00
#
_symmetry.space_group_name_H-M   'P 1'
#
loop_
_entity.id
_entity.type
_entity.pdbx_description
1 polymer ?
#
loop_
_entity_poly.entity_id
_entity_poly.type
_entity_poly.pdbx_seq_one_letter_code
_entity_poly.pdbx_strand_id
1 'polypeptide(L)'
;MGANEHPFKTLPPAEPGGELRQLLARERTPTHAVPAPAAALPGMAPVTARLHGFGLQGEPLLAGLPGCAGELVPARSTVTLRRATAGAQVLVLFENADPVRPIVIGVLQEAPGEVEAAQPGGAHGMEVSSDGERLVFTAEREIVLRCGEASIVLTRAGKVLIRGSYILSRSSGYNKLKGAAIDIN
;
A
#
# COMPACT_ATOMS: atom_id res chain seq x y z
N MET A 1 -7.59 -36.08 55.20
CA MET A 1 -6.70 -36.94 54.38
C MET A 1 -7.15 -36.78 52.94
N GLY A 2 -6.53 -35.82 52.24
CA GLY A 2 -6.91 -35.39 50.90
C GLY A 2 -5.71 -34.71 50.28
N ALA A 3 -5.21 -35.29 49.19
CA ALA A 3 -4.02 -34.86 48.47
C ALA A 3 -4.26 -33.50 47.80
N ASN A 4 -3.28 -32.61 47.92
CA ASN A 4 -3.24 -31.35 47.17
C ASN A 4 -2.07 -31.47 46.19
N GLU A 5 -2.39 -31.61 44.90
CA GLU A 5 -1.42 -31.67 43.80
C GLU A 5 -0.91 -30.26 43.47
N HIS A 6 0.42 -30.09 43.48
CA HIS A 6 1.08 -28.89 42.97
C HIS A 6 1.35 -29.05 41.45
N PRO A 7 0.97 -28.11 40.57
CA PRO A 7 1.00 -28.31 39.12
C PRO A 7 2.32 -27.93 38.44
N PHE A 8 3.44 -27.83 39.16
CA PHE A 8 4.72 -27.44 38.57
C PHE A 8 5.76 -28.55 38.71
N LYS A 9 5.73 -29.47 37.73
CA LYS A 9 6.80 -30.44 37.49
C LYS A 9 7.93 -29.72 36.75
N THR A 10 9.10 -29.63 37.37
CA THR A 10 10.32 -29.09 36.77
C THR A 10 10.72 -29.92 35.54
N LEU A 11 10.85 -29.28 34.37
CA LEU A 11 11.42 -29.91 33.19
C LEU A 11 12.91 -30.25 33.44
N PRO A 12 13.40 -31.41 32.98
CA PRO A 12 14.83 -31.71 32.98
C PRO A 12 15.60 -30.76 32.06
N PRO A 13 16.90 -30.53 32.30
CA PRO A 13 17.71 -29.64 31.48
C PRO A 13 17.76 -30.17 30.04
N ALA A 14 17.35 -29.32 29.09
CA ALA A 14 17.46 -29.62 27.68
C ALA A 14 18.95 -29.68 27.29
N GLU A 15 19.44 -30.89 27.00
CA GLU A 15 20.68 -31.11 26.27
C GLU A 15 20.63 -30.27 24.97
N PRO A 16 21.65 -29.47 24.64
CA PRO A 16 21.68 -28.69 23.41
C PRO A 16 21.83 -29.63 22.21
N GLY A 17 20.70 -30.11 21.70
CA GLY A 17 20.60 -30.94 20.51
C GLY A 17 21.28 -30.28 19.31
N GLY A 18 22.14 -31.04 18.64
CA GLY A 18 22.99 -30.61 17.51
C GLY A 18 22.24 -30.10 16.27
N GLU A 19 20.91 -30.05 16.30
CA GLU A 19 20.07 -29.53 15.22
C GLU A 19 20.18 -28.00 15.05
N LEU A 20 20.36 -27.24 16.15
CA LEU A 20 20.48 -25.78 16.06
C LEU A 20 21.82 -25.35 15.44
N ARG A 21 22.89 -26.14 15.60
CA ARG A 21 24.17 -25.91 14.92
C ARG A 21 24.11 -26.20 13.42
N GLN A 22 23.34 -27.20 12.99
CA GLN A 22 23.14 -27.48 11.57
C GLN A 22 22.28 -26.41 10.88
N LEU A 23 21.35 -25.78 11.60
CA LEU A 23 20.56 -24.66 11.09
C LEU A 23 21.36 -23.35 10.99
N LEU A 24 22.34 -23.13 11.86
CA LEU A 24 23.23 -21.96 11.82
C LEU A 24 24.41 -22.13 10.84
N ALA A 25 24.77 -23.37 10.46
CA ALA A 25 25.79 -23.68 9.47
C ALA A 25 25.25 -23.75 8.02
N ARG A 26 23.93 -23.61 7.82
CA ARG A 26 23.36 -23.35 6.50
C ARG A 26 23.53 -21.87 6.19
N GLU A 27 24.74 -21.52 5.76
CA GLU A 27 25.00 -20.30 5.02
C GLU A 27 23.92 -20.16 3.96
N ARG A 28 23.03 -19.17 4.15
CA ARG A 28 22.05 -18.80 3.15
C ARG A 28 22.82 -18.18 2.00
N THR A 29 23.23 -19.02 1.05
CA THR A 29 23.65 -18.55 -0.27
C THR A 29 22.48 -17.74 -0.84
N PRO A 30 22.59 -16.42 -1.04
CA PRO A 30 21.55 -15.68 -1.72
C PRO A 30 21.64 -16.05 -3.19
N THR A 31 20.94 -17.11 -3.58
CA THR A 31 20.74 -17.47 -4.99
C THR A 31 19.35 -17.00 -5.41
N HIS A 32 19.10 -15.71 -5.28
CA HIS A 32 18.25 -15.04 -6.26
C HIS A 32 19.23 -14.20 -7.09
N ALA A 33 19.74 -14.84 -8.14
CA ALA A 33 20.46 -14.13 -9.19
C ALA A 33 19.47 -13.10 -9.75
N VAL A 34 19.65 -11.84 -9.35
CA VAL A 34 19.13 -10.71 -10.12
C VAL A 34 19.75 -10.89 -11.50
N PRO A 35 18.95 -11.07 -12.58
CA PRO A 35 19.52 -11.17 -13.91
C PRO A 35 20.34 -9.90 -14.13
N ALA A 36 21.64 -10.08 -14.36
CA ALA A 36 22.51 -9.00 -14.78
C ALA A 36 21.84 -8.34 -15.98
N PRO A 37 21.64 -7.00 -15.99
CA PRO A 37 20.99 -6.35 -17.10
C PRO A 37 21.79 -6.66 -18.36
N ALA A 38 21.11 -7.31 -19.30
CA ALA A 38 21.61 -7.50 -20.66
C ALA A 38 22.10 -6.14 -21.15
N ALA A 39 23.34 -6.11 -21.63
CA ALA A 39 24.14 -4.93 -21.97
C ALA A 39 23.28 -3.77 -22.49
N ALA A 40 23.00 -2.81 -21.61
CA ALA A 40 22.44 -1.53 -21.99
C ALA A 40 23.48 -0.78 -22.84
N LEU A 41 23.04 -0.25 -23.98
CA LEU A 41 23.87 0.61 -24.82
C LEU A 41 24.46 1.74 -23.96
N PRO A 42 25.77 2.04 -24.08
CA PRO A 42 26.40 3.07 -23.29
C PRO A 42 25.84 4.45 -23.66
N GLY A 43 25.12 5.08 -22.72
CA GLY A 43 24.97 6.54 -22.67
C GLY A 43 23.58 7.12 -22.41
N MET A 44 22.47 6.41 -22.62
CA MET A 44 21.13 7.06 -22.59
C MET A 44 19.97 6.14 -22.16
N ALA A 45 20.22 5.17 -21.27
CA ALA A 45 19.13 4.37 -20.73
C ALA A 45 18.37 5.18 -19.66
N PRO A 46 17.03 5.22 -19.69
CA PRO A 46 16.26 5.78 -18.60
C PRO A 46 16.48 4.96 -17.33
N VAL A 47 16.56 5.63 -16.20
CA VAL A 47 16.77 4.98 -14.89
C VAL A 47 15.56 5.16 -14.00
N THR A 48 15.37 4.23 -13.07
CA THR A 48 14.32 4.33 -12.06
C THR A 48 14.88 4.88 -10.77
N ALA A 49 14.19 5.84 -10.16
CA ALA A 49 14.52 6.40 -8.84
C ALA A 49 13.28 6.47 -7.95
N ARG A 50 13.46 6.83 -6.68
CA ARG A 50 12.34 7.06 -5.76
C ARG A 50 12.16 8.55 -5.52
N LEU A 51 10.93 9.05 -5.66
CA LEU A 51 10.59 10.40 -5.22
C LEU A 51 10.53 10.42 -3.70
N HIS A 52 11.50 11.04 -3.04
CA HIS A 52 11.51 11.13 -1.58
C HIS A 52 10.53 12.18 -1.06
N GLY A 53 10.38 13.29 -1.78
CA GLY A 53 9.53 14.40 -1.40
C GLY A 53 9.86 15.65 -2.21
N PHE A 54 9.70 16.81 -1.59
CA PHE A 54 9.92 18.10 -2.23
C PHE A 54 10.74 18.99 -1.31
N GLY A 55 11.68 19.73 -1.87
CA GLY A 55 12.50 20.71 -1.17
C GLY A 55 11.73 21.96 -0.77
N LEU A 56 12.45 22.93 -0.22
CA LEU A 56 11.87 24.18 0.29
C LEU A 56 11.28 25.04 -0.83
N GLN A 57 11.81 24.95 -2.06
CA GLN A 57 11.31 25.69 -3.22
C GLN A 57 10.31 24.87 -4.05
N GLY A 58 9.90 23.70 -3.55
CA GLY A 58 8.93 22.83 -4.20
C GLY A 58 9.51 21.97 -5.32
N GLU A 59 10.82 21.89 -5.45
CA GLU A 59 11.52 20.99 -6.37
C GLU A 59 11.44 19.54 -5.87
N PRO A 60 11.19 18.54 -6.74
CA PRO A 60 11.20 17.14 -6.35
C PRO A 60 12.61 16.69 -5.94
N LEU A 61 12.68 15.87 -4.88
CA LEU A 61 13.92 15.28 -4.37
C LEU A 61 13.92 13.78 -4.65
N LEU A 62 14.95 13.30 -5.34
CA LEU A 62 15.09 11.90 -5.73
C LEU A 62 16.14 11.17 -4.90
N ALA A 63 15.87 9.92 -4.57
CA ALA A 63 16.81 9.00 -3.93
C ALA A 63 17.06 7.78 -4.83
N GLY A 64 18.24 7.18 -4.68
CA GLY A 64 18.60 5.93 -5.37
C GLY A 64 19.02 6.11 -6.82
N LEU A 65 19.50 7.30 -7.20
CA LEU A 65 20.07 7.54 -8.52
C LEU A 65 21.47 6.89 -8.62
N PRO A 66 21.81 6.29 -9.78
CA PRO A 66 23.16 5.82 -10.04
C PRO A 66 24.18 6.95 -9.90
N GLY A 67 25.27 6.71 -9.16
CA GLY A 67 26.31 7.71 -8.92
C GLY A 67 26.05 8.66 -7.75
N CYS A 68 24.85 8.65 -7.16
CA CYS A 68 24.47 9.50 -6.02
C CYS A 68 23.88 8.64 -4.87
N ALA A 69 24.63 7.63 -4.44
CA ALA A 69 24.16 6.68 -3.42
C ALA A 69 23.99 7.37 -2.05
N GLY A 70 22.77 7.32 -1.50
CA GLY A 70 22.46 7.87 -0.18
C GLY A 70 22.16 9.37 -0.14
N GLU A 71 22.22 10.05 -1.29
CA GLU A 71 21.94 11.48 -1.39
C GLU A 71 20.54 11.75 -1.94
N LEU A 72 19.95 12.88 -1.51
CA LEU A 72 18.75 13.43 -2.11
C LEU A 72 19.15 14.43 -3.19
N VAL A 73 18.88 14.08 -4.44
CA VAL A 73 19.24 14.92 -5.59
C VAL A 73 18.00 15.70 -6.03
N PRO A 74 18.05 17.04 -6.10
CA PRO A 74 16.96 17.83 -6.66
C PRO A 74 16.79 17.52 -8.15
N ALA A 75 15.54 17.40 -8.59
CA ALA A 75 15.20 17.08 -9.95
C ALA A 75 14.29 18.14 -10.57
N ARG A 76 14.27 18.18 -11.90
CA ARG A 76 13.20 18.83 -12.66
C ARG A 76 12.15 17.79 -13.05
N SER A 77 10.98 18.23 -13.46
CA SER A 77 9.91 17.31 -13.89
C SER A 77 9.20 17.83 -15.12
N THR A 78 8.91 16.95 -16.08
CA THR A 78 8.01 17.23 -17.21
C THR A 78 6.55 16.86 -16.89
N VAL A 79 6.33 16.18 -15.77
CA VAL A 79 5.00 15.77 -15.28
C VAL A 79 4.64 16.50 -13.99
N THR A 80 3.34 16.65 -13.71
CA THR A 80 2.89 17.20 -12.44
C THR A 80 3.11 16.19 -11.31
N LEU A 81 3.98 16.52 -10.36
CA LEU A 81 4.22 15.74 -9.16
C LEU A 81 3.46 16.36 -7.99
N ARG A 82 2.65 15.57 -7.29
CA ARG A 82 1.91 16.01 -6.10
C ARG A 82 2.60 15.50 -4.83
N ARG A 83 2.34 16.12 -3.68
CA ARG A 83 2.86 15.64 -2.38
C ARG A 83 2.46 14.18 -2.09
N ALA A 84 1.27 13.78 -2.53
CA ALA A 84 0.77 12.40 -2.44
C ALA A 84 1.58 11.39 -3.28
N THR A 85 2.40 11.85 -4.22
CA THR A 85 3.29 11.01 -5.04
C THR A 85 4.61 10.69 -4.31
N ALA A 86 4.89 11.30 -3.16
CA ALA A 86 6.07 10.98 -2.37
C ALA A 86 6.09 9.49 -2.02
N GLY A 87 7.27 8.87 -2.14
CA GLY A 87 7.48 7.45 -2.04
C GLY A 87 7.34 6.71 -3.37
N ALA A 88 6.71 7.25 -4.42
CA ALA A 88 6.53 6.53 -5.68
C ALA A 88 7.86 6.29 -6.43
N GLN A 89 7.91 5.23 -7.24
CA GLN A 89 8.97 5.05 -8.22
C GLN A 89 8.73 5.97 -9.42
N VAL A 90 9.81 6.57 -9.92
CA VAL A 90 9.79 7.51 -11.04
C VAL A 90 10.79 7.09 -12.10
N LEU A 91 10.48 7.39 -13.36
CA LEU A 91 11.37 7.23 -14.49
C LEU A 91 12.11 8.54 -14.73
N VAL A 92 13.43 8.46 -14.88
CA VAL A 92 14.34 9.60 -14.88
C VAL A 92 15.27 9.54 -16.09
N LEU A 93 15.49 10.70 -16.70
CA LEU A 93 16.59 10.96 -17.63
C LEU A 93 17.58 11.94 -17.01
N PHE A 94 18.82 11.90 -17.46
CA PHE A 94 19.85 12.84 -17.03
C PHE A 94 20.12 13.87 -18.11
N GLU A 95 20.01 15.15 -17.76
CA GLU A 95 20.35 16.25 -18.67
C GLU A 95 21.84 16.17 -19.02
N ASN A 96 22.19 16.12 -20.31
CA ASN A 96 23.57 15.97 -20.79
C ASN A 96 24.33 14.77 -20.19
N ALA A 97 23.62 13.70 -19.82
CA ALA A 97 24.18 12.53 -19.12
C ALA A 97 24.85 12.86 -17.76
N ASP A 98 24.43 13.95 -17.10
CA ASP A 98 24.90 14.37 -15.78
C ASP A 98 24.01 13.78 -14.66
N PRO A 99 24.54 12.86 -13.81
CA PRO A 99 23.78 12.22 -12.72
C PRO A 99 23.22 13.20 -11.69
N VAL A 100 23.82 14.39 -11.53
CA VAL A 100 23.35 15.41 -10.58
C VAL A 100 22.28 16.34 -11.18
N ARG A 101 21.89 16.12 -12.45
CA ARG A 101 20.82 16.87 -13.14
C ARG A 101 19.71 15.96 -13.66
N PRO A 102 18.97 15.28 -12.76
CA PRO A 102 17.87 14.41 -13.15
C PRO A 102 16.62 15.19 -13.59
N ILE A 103 15.94 14.67 -14.61
CA ILE A 103 14.62 15.10 -15.07
C ILE A 103 13.66 13.91 -14.96
N VAL A 104 12.63 14.07 -14.12
CA VAL A 104 11.53 13.12 -14.02
C VAL A 104 10.68 13.22 -15.28
N ILE A 105 10.56 12.11 -16.01
CA ILE A 105 9.77 12.01 -17.24
C ILE A 105 8.44 11.26 -17.03
N GLY A 106 8.30 10.54 -15.93
CA GLY A 106 7.08 9.82 -15.59
C GLY A 106 7.10 9.24 -14.18
N VAL A 107 5.91 8.94 -13.66
CA VAL A 107 5.74 8.15 -12.43
C VAL A 107 5.40 6.73 -12.86
N LEU A 108 6.17 5.76 -12.38
CA LEU A 108 5.91 4.35 -12.67
C LEU A 108 4.64 3.93 -11.94
N GLN A 109 3.67 3.46 -12.71
CA GLN A 109 2.50 2.80 -12.14
C GLN A 109 2.94 1.38 -11.80
N GLU A 110 2.74 0.98 -10.55
CA GLU A 110 2.85 -0.44 -10.20
C GLU A 110 1.84 -1.19 -11.09
N ALA A 111 2.30 -2.21 -11.82
CA ALA A 111 1.39 -3.10 -12.52
C ALA A 111 0.37 -3.59 -11.48
N PRO A 112 -0.93 -3.66 -11.81
CA PRO A 112 -1.90 -4.31 -10.93
C PRO A 112 -1.40 -5.73 -10.68
N GLY A 113 -0.77 -5.96 -9.53
CA GLY A 113 0.08 -7.12 -9.31
C GLY A 113 -0.74 -8.39 -9.24
N GLU A 114 -0.34 -9.38 -10.02
CA GLU A 114 -0.58 -10.77 -9.69
C GLU A 114 0.14 -11.11 -8.36
N VAL A 115 -0.69 -11.24 -7.32
CA VAL A 115 -0.63 -12.18 -6.18
C VAL A 115 0.44 -11.98 -5.10
N GLU A 116 -0.02 -11.69 -3.87
CA GLU A 116 0.28 -12.55 -2.72
C GLU A 116 -0.97 -12.80 -1.88
N ALA A 117 -1.25 -14.08 -1.63
CA ALA A 117 -2.44 -14.59 -1.00
C ALA A 117 -2.51 -14.23 0.50
N ALA A 118 -3.29 -13.22 0.85
CA ALA A 118 -3.88 -13.11 2.18
C ALA A 118 -5.21 -12.34 2.09
N GLN A 119 -6.30 -13.07 2.40
CA GLN A 119 -7.68 -12.63 2.63
C GLN A 119 -8.60 -12.53 1.39
N PRO A 120 -9.75 -13.25 1.36
CA PRO A 120 -10.73 -13.12 0.30
C PRO A 120 -11.47 -11.79 0.46
N GLY A 121 -11.09 -10.76 -0.29
CA GLY A 121 -11.79 -9.47 -0.19
C GLY A 121 -11.28 -8.25 -0.98
N GLY A 122 -10.33 -8.34 -1.90
CA GLY A 122 -9.92 -7.19 -2.72
C GLY A 122 -9.08 -7.63 -3.93
N ALA A 123 -9.09 -6.97 -5.08
CA ALA A 123 -9.61 -5.66 -5.43
C ALA A 123 -10.32 -5.76 -6.79
N HIS A 124 -11.60 -5.39 -6.83
CA HIS A 124 -12.26 -4.97 -8.06
C HIS A 124 -12.30 -3.45 -8.06
N GLY A 125 -12.01 -2.84 -9.22
CA GLY A 125 -11.75 -1.41 -9.38
C GLY A 125 -12.68 -0.50 -8.59
N MET A 126 -12.14 0.08 -7.52
CA MET A 126 -12.76 1.20 -6.84
C MET A 126 -12.16 2.46 -7.43
N GLU A 127 -12.94 3.16 -8.26
CA GLU A 127 -12.56 4.48 -8.75
C GLU A 127 -13.10 5.53 -7.77
N VAL A 128 -12.20 6.45 -7.39
CA VAL A 128 -12.54 7.64 -6.59
C VAL A 128 -12.25 8.86 -7.45
N SER A 129 -13.28 9.60 -7.83
CA SER A 129 -13.11 10.89 -8.50
C SER A 129 -13.51 12.03 -7.56
N SER A 130 -12.72 13.10 -7.58
CA SER A 130 -12.97 14.32 -6.81
C SER A 130 -12.77 15.55 -7.69
N ASP A 131 -13.76 16.42 -7.77
CA ASP A 131 -13.70 17.70 -8.48
C ASP A 131 -13.46 18.91 -7.54
N GLY A 132 -13.22 18.64 -6.25
CA GLY A 132 -13.04 19.67 -5.21
C GLY A 132 -14.34 20.03 -4.48
N GLU A 133 -15.51 19.68 -5.03
CA GLU A 133 -16.82 19.91 -4.42
C GLU A 133 -17.54 18.60 -4.09
N ARG A 134 -17.25 17.53 -4.83
CA ARG A 134 -17.90 16.23 -4.77
C ARG A 134 -16.87 15.12 -4.78
N LEU A 135 -17.16 14.06 -4.02
CA LEU A 135 -16.40 12.82 -4.04
C LEU A 135 -17.33 11.68 -4.48
N VAL A 136 -16.91 10.92 -5.50
CA VAL A 136 -17.69 9.83 -6.09
C VAL A 136 -16.95 8.51 -5.90
N PHE A 137 -17.62 7.55 -5.26
CA PHE A 137 -17.16 6.17 -5.13
C PHE A 137 -17.94 5.28 -6.11
N THR A 138 -17.23 4.57 -6.98
CA THR A 138 -17.82 3.61 -7.94
C THR A 138 -17.21 2.23 -7.75
N ALA A 139 -18.04 1.18 -7.80
CA ALA A 139 -17.61 -0.21 -7.78
C ALA A 139 -18.60 -1.10 -8.55
N GLU A 140 -18.12 -2.21 -9.13
CA GLU A 140 -18.97 -3.10 -9.95
C GLU A 140 -19.95 -3.96 -9.14
N ARG A 141 -19.60 -4.30 -7.89
CA ARG A 141 -20.36 -5.27 -7.07
C ARG A 141 -20.95 -4.65 -5.82
N GLU A 142 -20.12 -4.01 -4.99
CA GLU A 142 -20.55 -3.37 -3.76
C GLU A 142 -19.56 -2.31 -3.27
N ILE A 143 -20.05 -1.39 -2.44
CA ILE A 143 -19.24 -0.41 -1.69
C ILE A 143 -19.52 -0.65 -0.20
N VAL A 144 -18.48 -0.94 0.58
CA VAL A 144 -18.58 -1.23 2.01
C VAL A 144 -17.77 -0.21 2.80
N LEU A 145 -18.46 0.61 3.62
CA LEU A 145 -17.83 1.51 4.59
C LEU A 145 -17.92 0.87 5.99
N ARG A 146 -16.82 0.32 6.50
CA ARG A 146 -16.78 -0.44 7.76
C ARG A 146 -15.90 0.22 8.82
N CYS A 147 -16.39 0.21 10.06
CA CYS A 147 -15.63 0.56 11.25
C CYS A 147 -16.01 -0.39 12.38
N GLY A 148 -15.13 -1.33 12.74
CA GLY A 148 -15.42 -2.40 13.69
C GLY A 148 -16.63 -3.25 13.28
N GLU A 149 -17.64 -3.28 14.15
CA GLU A 149 -18.92 -4.01 13.95
C GLU A 149 -19.97 -3.21 13.16
N ALA A 150 -19.71 -1.93 12.88
CA ALA A 150 -20.61 -1.07 12.12
C ALA A 150 -20.25 -1.07 10.62
N SER A 151 -21.27 -1.04 9.76
CA SER A 151 -21.08 -0.98 8.31
C SER A 151 -22.22 -0.29 7.57
N ILE A 152 -21.88 0.43 6.49
CA ILE A 152 -22.82 0.85 5.45
C ILE A 152 -22.43 0.15 4.14
N VAL A 153 -23.35 -0.61 3.55
CA VAL A 153 -23.10 -1.39 2.33
C VAL A 153 -24.07 -0.99 1.23
N LEU A 154 -23.53 -0.56 0.09
CA LEU A 154 -24.28 -0.35 -1.14
C LEU A 154 -24.03 -1.54 -2.07
N THR A 155 -25.09 -2.16 -2.58
CA THR A 155 -25.00 -3.35 -3.46
C THR A 155 -25.34 -3.00 -4.90
N ARG A 156 -24.84 -3.77 -5.87
CA ARG A 156 -25.23 -3.67 -7.30
C ARG A 156 -26.73 -3.79 -7.52
N ALA A 157 -27.46 -4.47 -6.64
CA ALA A 157 -28.92 -4.59 -6.71
C ALA A 157 -29.66 -3.31 -6.25
N GLY A 158 -28.93 -2.25 -5.89
CA GLY A 158 -29.50 -0.98 -5.41
C GLY A 158 -29.93 -1.01 -3.94
N LYS A 159 -29.60 -2.05 -3.19
CA LYS A 159 -29.88 -2.10 -1.74
C LYS A 159 -28.81 -1.34 -0.97
N VAL A 160 -29.25 -0.60 0.04
CA VAL A 160 -28.40 0.04 1.06
C VAL A 160 -28.68 -0.64 2.40
N LEU A 161 -27.63 -1.23 2.99
CA LEU A 161 -27.70 -1.90 4.29
C LEU A 161 -26.92 -1.05 5.31
N ILE A 162 -27.55 -0.71 6.43
CA ILE A 162 -26.92 0.01 7.54
C ILE A 162 -26.94 -0.93 8.76
N ARG A 163 -25.76 -1.27 9.27
CA ARG A 163 -25.60 -2.14 10.44
C ARG A 163 -24.81 -1.41 11.53
N GLY A 164 -25.30 -1.51 12.76
CA GLY A 164 -24.63 -1.04 13.96
C GLY A 164 -25.44 -1.42 15.20
N SER A 165 -24.80 -1.43 16.36
CA SER A 165 -25.50 -1.64 17.65
C SER A 165 -26.40 -0.45 18.03
N TYR A 166 -26.16 0.72 17.42
CA TYR A 166 -26.94 1.93 17.61
C TYR A 166 -26.89 2.79 16.34
N ILE A 167 -28.06 3.23 15.85
CA ILE A 167 -28.18 4.13 14.70
C ILE A 167 -28.95 5.38 15.15
N LEU A 168 -28.30 6.53 15.15
CA LEU A 168 -28.93 7.83 15.40
C LEU A 168 -29.15 8.57 14.08
N SER A 169 -30.39 8.65 13.63
CA SER A 169 -30.77 9.48 12.48
C SER A 169 -31.27 10.84 12.96
N ARG A 170 -30.41 11.87 12.89
CA ARG A 170 -30.76 13.25 13.25
C ARG A 170 -30.73 14.13 12.00
N SER A 171 -31.78 14.93 11.81
CA SER A 171 -31.89 15.92 10.73
C SER A 171 -32.41 17.24 11.33
N SER A 172 -31.95 18.38 10.81
CA SER A 172 -32.49 19.71 11.14
C SER A 172 -33.80 20.01 10.38
N GLY A 173 -34.02 19.35 9.24
CA GLY A 173 -35.28 19.35 8.51
C GLY A 173 -36.03 18.01 8.64
N TYR A 174 -36.98 17.75 7.74
CA TYR A 174 -37.76 16.51 7.75
C TYR A 174 -36.92 15.30 7.33
N ASN A 175 -37.01 14.20 8.09
CA ASN A 175 -36.56 12.90 7.63
C ASN A 175 -37.71 12.22 6.87
N LYS A 176 -37.60 12.14 5.54
CA LYS A 176 -38.67 11.64 4.67
C LYS A 176 -38.41 10.18 4.30
N LEU A 177 -39.25 9.30 4.83
CA LEU A 177 -39.26 7.88 4.48
C LEU A 177 -40.37 7.63 3.46
N LYS A 178 -40.04 6.97 2.35
CA LYS A 178 -41.00 6.59 1.30
C LYS A 178 -40.69 5.18 0.83
N GLY A 179 -41.73 4.36 0.75
CA GLY A 179 -41.65 3.00 0.21
C GLY A 179 -43.06 2.46 -0.02
N ALA A 180 -43.17 1.38 -0.78
CA ALA A 180 -44.44 0.65 -0.91
C ALA A 180 -44.89 0.07 0.45
N ALA A 181 -43.92 -0.25 1.32
CA ALA A 181 -44.13 -0.60 2.72
C ALA A 181 -42.97 -0.06 3.55
N ILE A 182 -43.26 0.28 4.81
CA ILE A 182 -42.26 0.60 5.82
C ILE A 182 -42.57 -0.32 6.99
N ASP A 183 -41.62 -1.19 7.31
CA ASP A 183 -41.72 -2.10 8.45
C ASP A 183 -40.96 -1.50 9.63
N ILE A 184 -41.64 -1.37 10.77
CA ILE A 184 -41.11 -0.81 12.01
C ILE A 184 -41.51 -1.78 13.12
N ASN A 185 -40.51 -2.34 13.79
CA ASN A 185 -40.66 -3.26 14.91
C ASN A 185 -40.06 -2.64 16.18
#